data_AF-A0A7W7QDN2-F1
#
_entry.id   AF-A0A7W7QDN2-F1
#
_cell.length_a   1.000
_cell.length_b   1.000
_cell.length_c   1.000
_cell.angle_alpha   90.00
_cell.angle_beta   90.00
_cell.angle_gamma   90.00
#
_symmetry.space_group_name_H-M   'P 1'
#
loop_
_entity.id
_entity.type
_entity.pdbx_description
1 polymer ?
#
loop_
_entity_poly.entity_id
_entity_poly.type
_entity_poly.pdbx_seq_one_letter_code
_entity_poly.pdbx_strand_id
1 'polypeptide(L)'
;MSYDLAVWDGERPRDNHQAGTVYDEFYERYLESDDVVVPPAPRIVGYVEALIDRYPDDGSGVGSGAWASPPVINEASGPIVYLLMSYSKAEEVSEYAASLAREHGLVCYDPQAESLRS
;
A
#
# COMPACT_ATOMS: atom_id res chain seq x y z
N MET A 1 -3.06 -16.79 -1.15
CA MET A 1 -2.12 -16.03 -0.31
C MET A 1 -1.65 -14.85 -1.13
N SER A 2 -2.03 -13.64 -0.75
CA SER A 2 -1.40 -12.41 -1.24
C SER A 2 -0.22 -12.07 -0.32
N TYR A 3 0.63 -11.17 -0.77
CA TYR A 3 1.56 -10.46 0.09
C TYR A 3 1.14 -9.01 0.10
N ASP A 4 1.10 -8.42 1.28
CA ASP A 4 0.46 -7.14 1.50
C ASP A 4 1.48 -6.10 2.00
N LEU A 5 1.22 -4.83 1.71
CA LEU A 5 1.92 -3.70 2.31
C LEU A 5 0.92 -2.61 2.66
N ALA A 6 1.06 -2.04 3.85
CA ALA A 6 0.34 -0.84 4.24
C ALA A 6 1.23 0.37 3.97
N VAL A 7 0.73 1.32 3.17
CA VAL A 7 1.45 2.55 2.84
C VAL A 7 0.60 3.75 3.20
N TRP A 8 1.15 4.70 3.95
CA TRP A 8 0.39 5.88 4.36
C TRP A 8 1.18 7.19 4.32
N ASP A 9 0.42 8.28 4.22
CA ASP A 9 0.89 9.66 4.36
C ASP A 9 0.80 10.09 5.83
N GLY A 10 1.95 10.40 6.43
CA GLY A 10 2.03 10.81 7.82
C GLY A 10 3.46 10.90 8.33
N GLU A 11 3.60 11.20 9.62
CA GLU A 11 4.91 11.18 10.27
C GLU A 11 5.45 9.74 10.35
N ARG A 12 6.74 9.57 10.06
CA ARG A 12 7.38 8.27 10.16
C ARG A 12 7.43 7.83 11.64
N PRO A 13 6.90 6.63 11.97
CA PRO A 13 7.02 6.07 13.32
C PRO A 13 8.49 5.89 13.73
N ARG A 14 8.75 5.96 15.04
CA ARG A 14 10.09 5.83 15.63
C ARG A 14 10.65 4.42 15.54
N ASP A 15 9.76 3.43 15.63
CA ASP A 15 10.08 2.02 15.62
C ASP A 15 8.93 1.18 15.05
N ASN A 16 9.19 -0.11 14.88
CA ASN A 16 8.23 -1.07 14.32
C ASN A 16 6.97 -1.23 15.18
N HIS A 17 7.10 -1.13 16.51
CA HIS A 17 5.96 -1.26 17.41
C HIS A 17 5.00 -0.08 17.24
N GLN A 18 5.54 1.15 17.22
CA GLN A 18 4.73 2.33 16.95
C GLN A 18 4.13 2.28 15.54
N ALA A 19 4.86 1.76 14.54
CA ALA A 19 4.33 1.58 13.20
C ALA A 19 3.13 0.62 13.17
N GLY A 20 3.20 -0.50 13.91
CA GLY A 20 2.08 -1.42 14.08
C GLY A 20 0.86 -0.74 14.71
N THR A 21 1.05 0.06 15.77
CA THR A 21 -0.07 0.81 16.38
C THR A 21 -0.72 1.80 15.41
N VAL A 22 0.07 2.56 14.65
CA VAL A 22 -0.47 3.50 13.64
C VAL A 22 -1.18 2.75 12.52
N TYR A 23 -0.64 1.60 12.09
CA TYR A 23 -1.28 0.73 11.11
C TYR A 23 -2.65 0.26 11.59
N ASP A 24 -2.75 -0.28 12.81
CA ASP A 24 -4.01 -0.77 13.38
C ASP A 24 -5.07 0.36 13.44
N GLU A 25 -4.67 1.55 13.91
CA GLU A 25 -5.55 2.73 13.97
C GLU A 25 -6.04 3.15 12.58
N PHE A 26 -5.17 3.12 11.57
CA PHE A 26 -5.54 3.48 10.20
C PHE A 26 -6.40 2.42 9.53
N TYR A 27 -6.12 1.15 9.78
CA TYR A 27 -6.89 0.03 9.26
C TYR A 27 -8.33 0.08 9.78
N GLU A 28 -8.51 0.15 11.10
CA GLU A 28 -9.84 0.26 11.73
C GLU A 28 -10.61 1.49 11.21
N ARG A 29 -9.92 2.63 11.08
CA ARG A 29 -10.57 3.89 10.73
C ARG A 29 -10.94 4.03 9.26
N TYR A 30 -10.10 3.54 8.34
CA TYR A 30 -10.20 3.86 6.92
C TYR A 30 -10.48 2.65 6.03
N LEU A 31 -10.17 1.43 6.49
CA LEU A 31 -10.23 0.21 5.66
C LEU A 31 -11.24 -0.83 6.17
N GLU A 32 -11.52 -0.89 7.49
CA GLU A 32 -12.49 -1.85 8.04
C GLU A 32 -13.95 -1.37 7.92
N SER A 33 -14.19 -0.05 7.95
CA SER A 33 -15.54 0.53 7.92
C SER A 33 -16.01 0.85 6.50
N ASP A 34 -16.99 0.11 6.00
CA ASP A 34 -17.69 0.39 4.73
C ASP A 34 -18.56 1.66 4.77
N ASP A 35 -18.78 2.23 5.97
CA ASP A 35 -19.70 3.36 6.18
C ASP A 35 -19.09 4.73 5.82
N VAL A 36 -17.75 4.81 5.67
CA VAL A 36 -17.04 6.08 5.43
C VAL A 36 -16.04 5.94 4.28
N VAL A 37 -16.48 6.25 3.06
CA VAL A 37 -15.58 6.41 1.92
C VAL A 37 -14.87 7.77 2.04
N VAL A 38 -13.63 7.76 2.53
CA VAL A 38 -12.77 8.95 2.57
C VAL A 38 -11.93 8.99 1.29
N PRO A 39 -12.06 10.03 0.44
CA PRO A 39 -11.23 10.16 -0.75
C PRO A 39 -9.73 10.04 -0.40
N PRO A 40 -8.93 9.27 -1.17
CA PRO A 40 -7.51 9.13 -0.92
C PRO A 40 -6.79 10.48 -0.95
N ALA A 41 -5.82 10.65 -0.05
CA ALA A 41 -5.00 11.84 0.02
C ALA A 41 -4.20 12.00 -1.29
N PRO A 42 -3.95 13.24 -1.78
CA PRO A 42 -3.26 13.46 -3.05
C PRO A 42 -1.90 12.76 -3.18
N ARG A 43 -1.16 12.60 -2.07
CA ARG A 43 0.13 11.90 -2.06
C ARG A 43 -0.03 10.40 -2.28
N ILE A 44 -1.09 9.80 -1.73
CA ILE A 44 -1.45 8.40 -1.95
C ILE A 44 -1.88 8.20 -3.40
N VAL A 45 -2.71 9.09 -3.95
CA VAL A 45 -3.09 9.05 -5.37
C VAL A 45 -1.86 9.07 -6.27
N GLY A 46 -0.95 10.03 -6.09
CA GLY A 46 0.27 10.12 -6.91
C GLY A 46 1.20 8.91 -6.76
N TYR A 47 1.24 8.29 -5.57
CA TYR A 47 2.00 7.06 -5.35
C TYR A 47 1.37 5.87 -6.08
N VAL A 48 0.05 5.70 -6.01
CA VAL A 48 -0.67 4.63 -6.72
C VAL A 48 -0.57 4.79 -8.24
N GLU A 49 -0.69 6.00 -8.76
CA GLU A 49 -0.50 6.27 -10.19
C GLU A 49 0.90 5.86 -10.67
N ALA A 50 1.95 6.20 -9.91
CA ALA A 50 3.33 5.81 -10.22
C ALA A 50 3.57 4.29 -10.12
N LEU A 51 2.88 3.60 -9.20
CA LEU A 51 2.88 2.13 -9.15
C LEU A 51 2.24 1.53 -10.40
N ILE A 52 1.08 2.02 -10.82
CA ILE A 52 0.31 1.49 -11.95
C ILE A 52 1.00 1.77 -13.29
N ASP A 53 1.71 2.90 -13.44
CA ASP A 53 2.52 3.20 -14.63
C ASP A 53 3.58 2.12 -14.89
N ARG A 54 4.18 1.58 -13.81
CA ARG A 54 5.14 0.48 -13.89
C ARG A 54 4.47 -0.90 -13.93
N TYR A 55 3.44 -1.09 -13.11
CA TYR A 55 2.73 -2.35 -12.94
C TYR A 55 1.24 -2.14 -13.23
N PRO A 56 0.81 -2.22 -14.50
CA PRO A 56 -0.57 -1.98 -14.86
C PRO A 56 -1.56 -2.87 -14.10
N ASP A 57 -2.68 -2.28 -13.66
CA ASP A 57 -3.75 -2.94 -12.92
C ASP A 57 -5.00 -3.24 -13.77
N ASP A 58 -4.97 -2.89 -15.06
CA ASP A 58 -6.00 -3.16 -16.06
C ASP A 58 -5.89 -4.56 -16.70
N GLY A 59 -4.92 -5.38 -16.26
CA GLY A 59 -4.66 -6.70 -16.82
C GLY A 59 -4.00 -6.68 -18.21
N SER A 60 -3.51 -5.53 -18.68
CA SER A 60 -2.84 -5.39 -19.97
C SER A 60 -1.42 -5.97 -20.01
N GLY A 61 -0.87 -6.39 -18.86
CA GLY A 61 0.43 -7.03 -18.74
C GLY A 61 0.50 -8.48 -19.24
N VAL A 62 1.69 -8.92 -19.68
CA VAL A 62 1.95 -10.32 -20.06
C VAL A 62 2.22 -11.16 -18.80
N GLY A 63 1.24 -11.98 -18.38
CA GLY A 63 1.36 -12.92 -17.25
C GLY A 63 0.27 -12.73 -16.17
N SER A 64 0.48 -13.32 -14.98
CA SER A 64 -0.33 -13.00 -13.80
C SER A 64 0.00 -11.58 -13.35
N GLY A 65 -1.00 -10.70 -13.30
CA GLY A 65 -0.83 -9.29 -12.92
C GLY A 65 -0.18 -9.10 -11.55
N ALA A 66 0.45 -7.95 -11.32
CA ALA A 66 1.14 -7.63 -10.07
C ALA A 66 0.19 -7.59 -8.86
N TRP A 67 -1.05 -7.20 -9.10
CA TRP A 67 -2.05 -6.93 -8.07
C TRP A 67 -3.06 -8.08 -7.95
N ALA A 68 -3.38 -8.43 -6.70
CA ALA A 68 -4.39 -9.44 -6.39
C ALA A 68 -5.82 -8.86 -6.34
N SER A 69 -5.95 -7.55 -6.10
CA SER A 69 -7.22 -6.82 -6.09
C SER A 69 -7.10 -5.51 -6.90
N PRO A 70 -7.14 -5.57 -8.23
CA PRO A 70 -7.24 -4.37 -9.06
C PRO A 70 -8.68 -3.84 -9.11
N PRO A 71 -8.90 -2.54 -9.32
CA PRO A 71 -7.91 -1.46 -9.41
C PRO A 71 -7.27 -1.13 -8.06
N VAL A 72 -5.96 -0.86 -8.04
CA VAL A 72 -5.20 -0.63 -6.78
C VAL A 72 -5.74 0.56 -6.00
N ILE A 73 -6.23 1.58 -6.70
CA ILE A 73 -6.77 2.80 -6.08
C ILE A 73 -8.01 2.54 -5.23
N ASN A 74 -8.73 1.43 -5.44
CA ASN A 74 -9.89 1.09 -4.63
C ASN A 74 -9.51 0.58 -3.24
N GLU A 75 -8.26 0.18 -3.03
CA GLU A 75 -7.72 -0.21 -1.73
C GLU A 75 -7.14 0.98 -0.94
N ALA A 76 -7.43 2.21 -1.39
CA ALA A 76 -6.99 3.45 -0.76
C ALA A 76 -8.16 4.19 -0.11
N SER A 77 -7.92 4.74 1.07
CA SER A 77 -8.88 5.56 1.81
C SER A 77 -8.15 6.54 2.72
N GLY A 78 -8.50 7.82 2.60
CA GLY A 78 -7.83 8.89 3.36
C GLY A 78 -6.30 8.84 3.20
N PRO A 79 -5.52 8.77 4.29
CA PRO A 79 -4.07 8.80 4.22
C PRO A 79 -3.43 7.45 3.90
N ILE A 80 -4.17 6.34 3.74
CA ILE A 80 -3.62 4.99 3.62
C ILE A 80 -4.04 4.30 2.31
N VAL A 81 -3.17 3.43 1.80
CA VAL A 81 -3.48 2.42 0.78
C VAL A 81 -2.98 1.04 1.24
N TYR A 82 -3.78 0.01 1.01
CA TYR A 82 -3.45 -1.38 1.31
C TYR A 82 -3.13 -2.14 0.01
N LEU A 83 -1.85 -2.41 -0.23
CA LEU A 83 -1.39 -3.02 -1.47
C LEU A 83 -1.51 -4.54 -1.42
N LEU A 84 -2.46 -5.11 -2.14
CA LEU A 84 -2.64 -6.55 -2.27
C LEU A 84 -1.89 -7.07 -3.50
N MET A 85 -0.77 -7.78 -3.31
CA MET A 85 0.05 -8.29 -4.42
C MET A 85 -0.17 -9.77 -4.69
N SER A 86 -0.10 -10.12 -5.98
CA SER A 86 -0.03 -11.50 -6.43
C SER A 86 1.25 -12.16 -5.93
N TYR A 87 1.13 -13.33 -5.30
CA TYR A 87 2.27 -14.05 -4.71
C TYR A 87 3.45 -14.25 -5.67
N SER A 88 3.19 -14.55 -6.94
CA SER A 88 4.22 -14.76 -7.97
C SER A 88 5.07 -13.51 -8.30
N LYS A 89 4.59 -12.33 -7.89
CA LYS A 89 5.22 -11.04 -8.14
C LYS A 89 5.56 -10.27 -6.86
N ALA A 90 5.16 -10.80 -5.70
CA ALA A 90 5.27 -10.14 -4.41
C ALA A 90 6.69 -9.67 -4.07
N GLU A 91 7.71 -10.50 -4.29
CA GLU A 91 9.10 -10.14 -3.97
C GLU A 91 9.55 -8.89 -4.75
N GLU A 92 9.42 -8.92 -6.09
CA GLU A 92 9.78 -7.82 -6.98
C GLU A 92 8.94 -6.56 -6.71
N VAL A 93 7.62 -6.71 -6.63
CA VAL A 93 6.68 -5.58 -6.53
C VAL A 93 6.76 -4.93 -5.15
N SER A 94 6.91 -5.71 -4.08
CA SER A 94 7.00 -5.17 -2.71
C SER A 94 8.28 -4.38 -2.47
N GLU A 95 9.40 -4.81 -3.06
CA GLU A 95 10.67 -4.08 -2.97
C GLU A 95 10.58 -2.75 -3.70
N TYR A 96 10.03 -2.74 -4.92
CA TYR A 96 9.81 -1.52 -5.67
C TYR A 96 8.82 -0.58 -4.96
N ALA A 97 7.70 -1.10 -4.48
CA ALA A 97 6.68 -0.35 -3.77
C ALA A 97 7.26 0.35 -2.53
N ALA A 98 8.05 -0.36 -1.72
CA ALA A 98 8.71 0.24 -0.56
C ALA A 98 9.70 1.36 -0.95
N SER A 99 10.49 1.17 -2.00
CA SER A 99 11.40 2.23 -2.48
C SER A 99 10.65 3.45 -2.98
N LEU A 100 9.59 3.25 -3.76
CA LEU A 100 8.78 4.33 -4.30
C LEU A 100 8.02 5.07 -3.19
N ALA A 101 7.52 4.37 -2.17
CA ALA A 101 6.89 4.99 -1.01
C ALA A 101 7.85 5.97 -0.32
N ARG A 102 9.11 5.57 -0.13
CA ARG A 102 10.16 6.44 0.41
C ARG A 102 10.41 7.67 -0.47
N GLU A 103 10.44 7.52 -1.80
CA GLU A 103 10.61 8.64 -2.75
C GLU A 103 9.44 9.64 -2.67
N HIS A 104 8.23 9.14 -2.41
CA HIS A 104 7.03 9.96 -2.20
C HIS A 104 6.95 10.55 -0.78
N GLY A 105 7.88 10.23 0.13
CA GLY A 105 7.84 10.65 1.53
C GLY A 105 6.72 9.98 2.33
N LEU A 106 6.31 8.78 1.91
CA LEU A 106 5.32 7.95 2.57
C LEU A 106 5.98 6.95 3.52
N VAL A 107 5.19 6.44 4.46
CA VAL A 107 5.59 5.34 5.33
C VAL A 107 5.14 4.03 4.70
N CYS A 108 6.04 3.05 4.61
CA CYS A 108 5.72 1.70 4.17
C CYS A 108 5.94 0.72 5.32
N TYR A 109 4.91 -0.07 5.62
CA TYR A 109 4.91 -1.09 6.65
C TYR A 109 4.54 -2.44 6.04
N ASP A 110 5.19 -3.49 6.52
CA ASP A 110 4.90 -4.87 6.19
C ASP A 110 4.17 -5.51 7.39
N PRO A 111 2.83 -5.70 7.30
CA PRO A 111 2.06 -6.35 8.36
C PRO A 111 2.51 -7.79 8.64
N GLN A 112 3.06 -8.50 7.65
CA GLN A 112 3.50 -9.89 7.80
C GLN A 112 4.84 -9.98 8.55
N ALA A 113 5.74 -9.01 8.32
CA ALA A 113 7.02 -8.91 9.02
C ALA A 113 6.96 -8.04 10.28
N GLU A 114 5.81 -7.41 10.55
CA GLU A 114 5.59 -6.43 11.62
C GLU A 114 6.69 -5.36 11.66
N SER A 115 7.05 -4.82 10.50
CA SER A 115 8.19 -3.91 10.39
C SER A 115 8.08 -2.84 9.31
N LEU A 116 8.75 -1.72 9.54
CA LEU A 116 8.92 -0.67 8.54
C LEU A 116 9.82 -1.17 7.41
N ARG A 117 9.39 -0.93 6.17
CA ARG A 117 10.20 -1.15 4.96
C ARG A 117 11.01 0.13 4.73
N SER A 118 12.34 0.03 4.90
CA SER A 118 13.27 1.18 4.91
C SER A 118 13.68 1.66 3.53
#